data_AF-A0A196NR41-F1
#
_entry.id   AF-A0A196NR41-F1
#
_cell.length_a   1.000
_cell.length_b   1.000
_cell.length_c   1.000
_cell.angle_alpha   90.00
_cell.angle_beta   90.00
_cell.angle_gamma   90.00
#
_symmetry.space_group_name_H-M   'P 1'
#
loop_
_entity.id
_entity.type
_entity.pdbx_description
1 polymer ?
#
loop_
_entity_poly.entity_id
_entity_poly.type
_entity_poly.pdbx_seq_one_letter_code
_entity_poly.pdbx_strand_id
1 'polypeptide(L)'
;MRNALGKFQSRVDGRRLDLVVISHFDADHISGMVKLLNDVGTRTLMLPWAPLWHRLAIGYAQGLEPDDPEFAFYTDPAQYLVDQAGDGFNQIVFVPFSDGDGPADPDGGGEPDFDPDGDLPLKIEAEAEIRQEKGDQDWMAEWMSYLSGARHHYQMLMMHPRGTAFIPSLWEFVPYNDPTTRPQNVARFVERVNDLRDALLNSSDNDRKDALRELKDHYVRTFPKSQLNDLSLFLYGGPIGHWRTNWPWFEEKFDGSVIYTGDGNLSTDHQWQSLVGYLGHKRSFQPTVFQVPHHGSKNNWFTGLASMIEPGLSIFSSDPGHRSFGHPHADVLRDLWPFRPVQVDKVNHYWAHFELHRD
;
A
#
# COMPACT_ATOMS: atom_id res chain seq x y z
N MET A 1 0.51 12.44 -14.07
CA MET A 1 1.37 11.25 -14.14
C MET A 1 2.40 11.26 -15.28
N ARG A 2 2.04 11.49 -16.55
CA ARG A 2 2.98 11.38 -17.70
C ARG A 2 4.30 12.16 -17.54
N ASN A 3 4.27 13.38 -17.00
CA ASN A 3 5.47 14.20 -16.77
C ASN A 3 6.33 13.75 -15.58
N ALA A 4 5.72 13.17 -14.54
CA ALA A 4 6.46 12.67 -13.38
C ALA A 4 7.23 11.39 -13.72
N LEU A 5 6.59 10.48 -14.46
CA LEU A 5 7.19 9.23 -14.91
C LEU A 5 8.41 9.47 -15.84
N GLY A 6 8.31 10.44 -16.76
CA GLY A 6 9.43 10.80 -17.64
C GLY A 6 10.65 11.35 -16.90
N LYS A 7 10.42 12.18 -15.86
CA LYS A 7 11.51 12.65 -14.98
C LYS A 7 12.10 11.48 -14.17
N PHE A 8 11.26 10.55 -13.71
CA PHE A 8 11.70 9.37 -12.99
C PHE A 8 12.55 8.43 -13.87
N GLN A 9 12.14 8.20 -15.12
CA GLN A 9 12.89 7.41 -16.11
C GLN A 9 14.32 7.92 -16.30
N SER A 10 14.51 9.23 -16.41
CA SER A 10 15.85 9.82 -16.53
C SER A 10 16.75 9.57 -15.31
N ARG A 11 16.18 9.21 -14.15
CA ARG A 11 16.93 8.94 -12.91
C ARG A 11 17.25 7.47 -12.71
N VAL A 12 16.42 6.57 -13.19
CA VAL A 12 16.65 5.12 -13.09
C VAL A 12 17.64 4.62 -14.14
N ASP A 13 17.97 5.43 -15.15
CA ASP A 13 19.02 5.17 -16.15
C ASP A 13 18.88 3.78 -16.81
N GLY A 14 17.65 3.42 -17.19
CA GLY A 14 17.33 2.14 -17.82
C GLY A 14 17.35 0.93 -16.87
N ARG A 15 17.64 1.11 -15.58
CA ARG A 15 17.53 0.04 -14.58
C ARG A 15 16.07 -0.22 -14.20
N ARG A 16 15.74 -1.51 -14.02
CA ARG A 16 14.49 -1.92 -13.38
C ARG A 16 14.49 -1.53 -11.91
N LEU A 17 13.29 -1.37 -11.35
CA LEU A 17 13.10 -1.21 -9.92
C LEU A 17 13.20 -2.56 -9.20
N ASP A 18 13.71 -2.59 -7.98
CA ASP A 18 13.71 -3.83 -7.17
C ASP A 18 12.33 -4.10 -6.54
N LEU A 19 11.66 -3.03 -6.13
CA LEU A 19 10.37 -3.07 -5.45
C LEU A 19 9.50 -1.88 -5.85
N VAL A 20 8.27 -2.19 -6.26
CA VAL A 20 7.16 -1.23 -6.36
C VAL A 20 6.10 -1.66 -5.38
N VAL A 21 5.67 -0.76 -4.51
CA VAL A 21 4.59 -0.99 -3.55
C VAL A 21 3.39 -0.16 -3.96
N ILE A 22 2.23 -0.79 -4.04
CA ILE A 22 0.96 -0.10 -4.28
C ILE A 22 0.26 0.06 -2.93
N SER A 23 -0.13 1.28 -2.58
CA SER A 23 -0.89 1.51 -1.37
C SER A 23 -2.33 1.01 -1.51
N HIS A 24 -3.04 1.36 -2.58
CA HIS A 24 -4.47 1.07 -2.70
C HIS A 24 -4.91 0.86 -4.15
N PHE A 25 -6.15 0.38 -4.30
CA PHE A 25 -6.73 -0.02 -5.57
C PHE A 25 -7.60 1.09 -6.16
N ASP A 26 -7.00 2.25 -6.47
CA ASP A 26 -7.69 3.34 -7.17
C ASP A 26 -7.33 3.38 -8.66
N ALA A 27 -8.29 3.77 -9.50
CA ALA A 27 -8.13 3.75 -10.95
C ALA A 27 -6.95 4.62 -11.45
N ASP A 28 -6.69 5.77 -10.82
CA ASP A 28 -5.57 6.64 -11.17
C ASP A 28 -4.21 6.06 -10.73
N HIS A 29 -4.20 5.26 -9.67
CA HIS A 29 -3.03 4.49 -9.23
C HIS A 29 -2.77 3.28 -10.14
N ILE A 30 -3.81 2.52 -10.52
CA ILE A 30 -3.71 1.35 -11.39
C ILE A 30 -3.17 1.73 -12.76
N SER A 31 -3.76 2.74 -13.42
CA SER A 31 -3.33 3.20 -14.75
C SER A 31 -1.90 3.74 -14.74
N GLY A 32 -1.53 4.42 -13.66
CA GLY A 32 -0.20 4.92 -13.41
C GLY A 32 0.87 3.85 -13.25
N MET A 33 0.55 2.84 -12.45
CA MET A 33 1.39 1.67 -12.24
C MET A 33 1.60 0.89 -13.53
N VAL A 34 0.55 0.59 -14.29
CA VAL A 34 0.68 -0.15 -15.57
C VAL A 34 1.67 0.55 -16.49
N LYS A 35 1.62 1.89 -16.54
CA LYS A 35 2.61 2.67 -17.30
C LYS A 35 4.03 2.53 -16.74
N LEU A 36 4.21 2.61 -15.41
CA LEU A 36 5.52 2.42 -14.76
C LEU A 36 6.11 1.03 -15.09
N LEU A 37 5.30 -0.02 -15.01
CA LEU A 37 5.73 -1.39 -15.27
C LEU A 37 6.12 -1.60 -16.73
N ASN A 38 5.38 -1.02 -17.67
CA ASN A 38 5.70 -1.11 -19.09
C ASN A 38 6.95 -0.30 -19.47
N ASP A 39 7.12 0.91 -18.90
CA ASP A 39 8.20 1.80 -19.31
C ASP A 39 9.52 1.54 -18.57
N VAL A 40 9.47 1.10 -17.30
CA VAL A 40 10.66 0.91 -16.44
C VAL A 40 10.79 -0.54 -15.99
N GLY A 41 9.67 -1.16 -15.60
CA GLY A 41 9.64 -2.50 -15.03
C GLY A 41 10.14 -2.56 -13.58
N THR A 42 9.74 -3.63 -12.90
CA THR A 42 10.17 -3.95 -11.54
C THR A 42 10.57 -5.42 -11.45
N ARG A 43 11.31 -5.79 -10.41
CA ARG A 43 11.50 -7.18 -10.02
C ARG A 43 10.30 -7.65 -9.20
N THR A 44 9.95 -6.90 -8.16
CA THR A 44 8.85 -7.23 -7.25
C THR A 44 7.76 -6.17 -7.30
N LEU A 45 6.51 -6.61 -7.40
CA LEU A 45 5.34 -5.80 -7.12
C LEU A 45 4.71 -6.24 -5.80
N MET A 46 4.51 -5.32 -4.87
CA MET A 46 3.89 -5.58 -3.57
C MET A 46 2.52 -4.89 -3.50
N LEU A 47 1.50 -5.66 -3.13
CA LEU A 47 0.11 -5.19 -3.03
C LEU A 47 -0.50 -5.60 -1.69
N PRO A 48 -1.47 -4.84 -1.14
CA PRO A 48 -2.29 -5.35 -0.06
C PRO A 48 -3.09 -6.59 -0.52
N TRP A 49 -3.16 -7.60 0.33
CA TRP A 49 -4.08 -8.70 0.13
C TRP A 49 -5.50 -8.25 0.48
N ALA A 50 -6.42 -8.53 -0.44
CA ALA A 50 -7.85 -8.45 -0.15
C ALA A 50 -8.57 -9.60 -0.86
N PRO A 51 -9.48 -10.29 -0.15
CA PRO A 51 -10.27 -11.36 -0.73
C PRO A 51 -11.15 -10.84 -1.87
N LEU A 52 -11.59 -11.73 -2.77
CA LEU A 52 -12.35 -11.36 -3.98
C LEU A 52 -13.54 -10.47 -3.60
N TRP A 53 -14.36 -10.91 -2.66
CA TRP A 53 -15.53 -10.15 -2.22
C TRP A 53 -15.15 -8.74 -1.74
N HIS A 54 -14.02 -8.57 -1.03
CA HIS A 54 -13.61 -7.27 -0.51
C HIS A 54 -13.16 -6.35 -1.64
N ARG A 55 -12.42 -6.87 -2.62
CA ARG A 55 -12.04 -6.12 -3.83
C ARG A 55 -13.27 -5.65 -4.61
N LEU A 56 -14.26 -6.53 -4.83
CA LEU A 56 -15.49 -6.14 -5.51
C LEU A 56 -16.25 -5.06 -4.72
N ALA A 57 -16.29 -5.17 -3.39
CA ALA A 57 -16.91 -4.17 -2.52
C ALA A 57 -16.19 -2.81 -2.57
N ILE A 58 -14.86 -2.79 -2.68
CA ILE A 58 -14.08 -1.56 -2.91
C ILE A 58 -14.44 -0.95 -4.26
N GLY A 59 -14.44 -1.74 -5.34
CA GLY A 59 -14.82 -1.26 -6.67
C GLY A 59 -16.19 -0.60 -6.71
N TYR A 60 -17.20 -1.20 -6.07
CA TYR A 60 -18.53 -0.59 -5.96
C TYR A 60 -18.55 0.66 -5.08
N ALA A 61 -17.79 0.69 -3.97
CA ALA A 61 -17.67 1.88 -3.11
C ALA A 61 -17.07 3.07 -3.86
N GLN A 62 -16.15 2.82 -4.80
CA GLN A 62 -15.54 3.82 -5.67
C GLN A 62 -16.46 4.24 -6.84
N GLY A 63 -17.64 3.65 -6.96
CA GLY A 63 -18.63 4.00 -7.97
C GLY A 63 -18.42 3.33 -9.31
N LEU A 64 -17.59 2.27 -9.40
CA LEU A 64 -17.43 1.52 -10.65
C LEU A 64 -18.76 0.88 -11.07
N GLU A 65 -19.00 0.93 -12.37
CA GLU A 65 -20.07 0.24 -13.05
C GLU A 65 -19.59 -1.15 -13.53
N PRO A 66 -20.48 -2.15 -13.62
CA PRO A 66 -20.13 -3.49 -14.12
C PRO A 66 -19.50 -3.53 -15.53
N ASP A 67 -19.72 -2.46 -16.31
CA ASP A 67 -19.19 -2.32 -17.67
C ASP A 67 -17.84 -1.59 -17.72
N ASP A 68 -17.36 -1.06 -16.59
CA ASP A 68 -16.08 -0.35 -16.52
C ASP A 68 -14.92 -1.35 -16.68
N PRO A 69 -14.00 -1.14 -17.65
CA PRO A 69 -12.85 -2.03 -17.87
C PRO A 69 -11.96 -2.20 -16.63
N GLU A 70 -11.91 -1.19 -15.77
CA GLU A 70 -11.15 -1.18 -14.52
C GLU A 70 -11.61 -2.27 -13.55
N PHE A 71 -12.86 -2.75 -13.66
CA PHE A 71 -13.40 -3.82 -12.80
C PHE A 71 -12.62 -5.14 -12.92
N ALA A 72 -11.95 -5.36 -14.04
CA ALA A 72 -11.09 -6.52 -14.25
C ALA A 72 -9.98 -6.60 -13.19
N PHE A 73 -9.40 -5.47 -12.78
CA PHE A 73 -8.39 -5.45 -11.71
C PHE A 73 -8.96 -5.87 -10.36
N TYR A 74 -10.18 -5.47 -10.02
CA TYR A 74 -10.81 -5.85 -8.75
C TYR A 74 -11.23 -7.32 -8.74
N THR A 75 -11.52 -7.89 -9.91
CA THR A 75 -11.86 -9.31 -10.06
C THR A 75 -10.61 -10.19 -9.98
N ASP A 76 -9.54 -9.84 -10.68
CA ASP A 76 -8.26 -10.53 -10.59
C ASP A 76 -7.09 -9.56 -10.86
N PRO A 77 -6.48 -8.99 -9.81
CA PRO A 77 -5.44 -7.98 -9.98
C PRO A 77 -4.18 -8.58 -10.61
N ALA A 78 -3.83 -9.82 -10.26
CA ALA A 78 -2.65 -10.47 -10.83
C ALA A 78 -2.84 -10.72 -12.33
N GLN A 79 -3.96 -11.32 -12.74
CA GLN A 79 -4.22 -11.56 -14.17
C GLN A 79 -4.32 -10.24 -14.95
N TYR A 80 -5.00 -9.22 -14.39
CA TYR A 80 -5.05 -7.89 -14.99
C TYR A 80 -3.64 -7.33 -15.24
N LEU A 81 -2.75 -7.43 -14.23
CA LEU A 81 -1.38 -6.94 -14.35
C LEU A 81 -0.58 -7.68 -15.41
N VAL A 82 -0.75 -9.00 -15.50
CA VAL A 82 -0.14 -9.81 -16.57
C VAL A 82 -0.63 -9.34 -17.94
N ASP A 83 -1.93 -9.14 -18.10
CA ASP A 83 -2.52 -8.74 -19.38
C ASP A 83 -2.08 -7.33 -19.80
N GLN A 84 -1.92 -6.42 -18.82
CA GLN A 84 -1.59 -5.01 -19.09
C GLN A 84 -0.09 -4.69 -19.11
N ALA A 85 0.74 -5.46 -18.42
CA ALA A 85 2.17 -5.18 -18.25
C ALA A 85 3.11 -6.33 -18.64
N GLY A 86 2.59 -7.54 -18.90
CA GLY A 86 3.37 -8.70 -19.33
C GLY A 86 4.62 -8.94 -18.46
N ASP A 87 5.79 -8.92 -19.09
CA ASP A 87 7.09 -9.12 -18.43
C ASP A 87 7.57 -7.91 -17.60
N GLY A 88 6.72 -6.89 -17.39
CA GLY A 88 7.03 -5.70 -16.60
C GLY A 88 7.34 -5.98 -15.12
N PHE A 89 7.09 -7.20 -14.63
CA PHE A 89 7.43 -7.65 -13.28
C PHE A 89 7.82 -9.14 -13.27
N ASN A 90 8.57 -9.59 -12.26
CA ASN A 90 8.97 -11.00 -12.11
C ASN A 90 8.09 -11.74 -11.09
N GLN A 91 7.68 -11.04 -10.03
CA GLN A 91 6.88 -11.61 -8.95
C GLN A 91 5.92 -10.60 -8.33
N ILE A 92 4.85 -11.14 -7.75
CA ILE A 92 3.86 -10.42 -6.95
C ILE A 92 3.94 -10.93 -5.51
N VAL A 93 4.03 -10.00 -4.56
CA VAL A 93 3.97 -10.26 -3.12
C VAL A 93 2.71 -9.61 -2.56
N PHE A 94 1.78 -10.41 -2.06
CA PHE A 94 0.62 -9.92 -1.34
C PHE A 94 0.94 -9.75 0.15
N VAL A 95 0.49 -8.64 0.74
CA VAL A 95 0.64 -8.36 2.17
C VAL A 95 -0.67 -8.72 2.87
N PRO A 96 -0.71 -9.76 3.74
CA PRO A 96 -1.92 -10.09 4.48
C PRO A 96 -2.31 -8.94 5.40
N PHE A 97 -3.53 -8.95 5.91
CA PHE A 97 -3.91 -7.99 6.95
C PHE A 97 -2.98 -8.10 8.16
N SER A 98 -2.61 -6.94 8.70
CA SER A 98 -1.65 -6.79 9.78
C SER A 98 -2.31 -7.00 11.15
N ASP A 99 -2.82 -8.21 11.37
CA ASP A 99 -3.44 -8.61 12.65
C ASP A 99 -2.40 -8.74 13.76
N GLY A 100 -2.66 -8.14 14.93
CA GLY A 100 -1.82 -8.25 16.12
C GLY A 100 -0.54 -7.41 16.08
N ASP A 101 0.50 -7.87 16.79
CA ASP A 101 1.80 -7.20 16.84
C ASP A 101 2.62 -7.49 15.58
N GLY A 102 3.36 -6.50 15.06
CA GLY A 102 4.17 -6.66 13.87
C GLY A 102 5.57 -7.23 14.13
N PRO A 103 6.51 -7.06 13.19
CA PRO A 103 7.87 -7.61 13.32
C PRO A 103 8.59 -7.05 14.54
N ALA A 104 9.42 -7.89 15.17
CA ALA A 104 10.40 -7.42 16.14
C ALA A 104 11.35 -6.38 15.50
N ASP A 105 11.94 -5.52 16.31
CA ASP A 105 12.98 -4.62 15.82
C ASP A 105 14.18 -5.44 15.30
N PRO A 106 14.69 -5.15 14.09
CA PRO A 106 15.82 -5.88 13.54
C PRO A 106 17.10 -5.60 14.34
N ASP A 107 17.98 -6.59 14.43
CA ASP A 107 19.31 -6.41 15.02
C ASP A 107 20.13 -5.40 14.21
N GLY A 108 20.46 -4.29 14.84
CA GLY A 108 21.24 -3.18 14.28
C GLY A 108 22.76 -3.32 14.43
N GLY A 109 23.24 -4.44 14.98
CA GLY A 109 24.65 -4.67 15.24
C GLY A 109 25.48 -4.95 13.97
N GLY A 110 24.86 -5.48 12.93
CA GLY A 110 25.53 -5.83 11.68
C GLY A 110 26.06 -4.61 10.91
N GLU A 111 27.07 -4.83 10.07
CA GLU A 111 27.52 -3.84 9.08
C GLU A 111 26.83 -4.13 7.75
N PRO A 112 26.35 -3.10 7.03
CA PRO A 112 25.84 -3.29 5.68
C PRO A 112 26.96 -3.83 4.78
N ASP A 113 26.69 -4.94 4.10
CA ASP A 113 27.56 -5.44 3.04
C ASP A 113 27.25 -4.66 1.76
N PHE A 114 28.00 -3.58 1.53
CA PHE A 114 27.94 -2.82 0.29
C PHE A 114 28.85 -3.52 -0.72
N ASP A 115 28.30 -4.37 -1.58
CA ASP A 115 28.98 -4.74 -2.81
C ASP A 115 28.96 -3.50 -3.74
N PRO A 116 30.10 -2.82 -3.98
CA PRO A 116 30.13 -1.60 -4.78
C PRO A 116 29.74 -1.83 -6.24
N ASP A 117 29.78 -3.08 -6.71
CA ASP A 117 29.44 -3.49 -8.08
C ASP A 117 28.19 -4.40 -8.13
N GLY A 118 27.57 -4.70 -6.97
CA GLY A 118 26.48 -5.67 -6.83
C GLY A 118 25.10 -5.04 -6.62
N ASP A 119 24.05 -5.75 -7.05
CA ASP A 119 22.68 -5.41 -6.67
C ASP A 119 22.53 -5.54 -5.14
N LEU A 120 22.02 -4.51 -4.48
CA LEU A 120 21.67 -4.59 -3.05
C LEU A 120 20.66 -5.74 -2.87
N PRO A 121 20.94 -6.74 -2.00
CA PRO A 121 20.10 -7.93 -1.94
C PRO A 121 18.83 -7.63 -1.14
N LEU A 122 17.81 -7.10 -1.82
CA LEU A 122 16.47 -7.00 -1.26
C LEU A 122 15.95 -8.41 -0.97
N LYS A 123 15.77 -8.70 0.33
CA LYS A 123 15.12 -9.91 0.83
C LYS A 123 13.69 -9.60 1.19
N ILE A 124 12.80 -10.57 0.99
CA ILE A 124 11.39 -10.46 1.33
C ILE A 124 10.98 -11.74 2.04
N GLU A 125 10.40 -11.61 3.21
CA GLU A 125 9.89 -12.72 4.03
C GLU A 125 8.50 -13.14 3.52
N ALA A 126 8.49 -13.92 2.45
CA ALA A 126 7.27 -14.35 1.77
C ALA A 126 7.43 -15.75 1.17
N GLU A 127 6.33 -16.50 1.08
CA GLU A 127 6.30 -17.83 0.47
C GLU A 127 5.02 -18.05 -0.34
N ALA A 128 5.08 -18.96 -1.33
CA ALA A 128 3.91 -19.31 -2.13
C ALA A 128 2.92 -20.18 -1.33
N GLU A 129 3.46 -21.15 -0.58
CA GLU A 129 2.71 -22.05 0.27
C GLU A 129 2.98 -21.72 1.73
N ILE A 130 2.02 -21.10 2.41
CA ILE A 130 2.14 -20.81 3.84
C ILE A 130 2.02 -22.11 4.64
N ARG A 131 3.04 -22.42 5.45
CA ARG A 131 2.95 -23.57 6.37
C ARG A 131 1.86 -23.30 7.40
N GLN A 132 0.87 -24.21 7.49
CA GLN A 132 -0.26 -24.10 8.43
C GLN A 132 0.21 -23.76 9.85
N GLU A 133 -0.02 -22.53 10.27
CA GLU A 133 -0.07 -22.18 11.69
C GLU A 133 -1.52 -22.34 12.17
N LYS A 134 -1.69 -22.94 13.36
CA LYS A 134 -3.02 -23.21 13.93
C LYS A 134 -3.73 -21.89 14.25
N GLY A 135 -4.71 -21.50 13.43
CA GLY A 135 -5.60 -20.37 13.70
C GLY A 135 -6.21 -19.72 12.46
N ASP A 136 -5.54 -19.83 11.32
CA ASP A 136 -5.79 -19.01 10.13
C ASP A 136 -6.53 -19.75 9.01
N GLN A 137 -7.62 -20.45 9.34
CA GLN A 137 -8.26 -21.37 8.38
C GLN A 137 -9.00 -20.68 7.22
N ASP A 138 -9.60 -19.50 7.45
CA ASP A 138 -10.54 -18.92 6.48
C ASP A 138 -9.86 -18.16 5.32
N TRP A 139 -8.89 -17.29 5.61
CA TRP A 139 -8.19 -16.55 4.55
C TRP A 139 -7.21 -17.41 3.75
N MET A 140 -6.66 -18.47 4.38
CA MET A 140 -5.84 -19.49 3.73
C MET A 140 -6.61 -20.26 2.66
N ALA A 141 -7.85 -20.66 2.95
CA ALA A 141 -8.68 -21.36 1.96
C ALA A 141 -8.92 -20.49 0.73
N GLU A 142 -9.16 -19.19 0.93
CA GLU A 142 -9.34 -18.24 -0.16
C GLU A 142 -8.05 -17.99 -0.95
N TRP A 143 -6.91 -17.85 -0.27
CA TRP A 143 -5.59 -17.73 -0.89
C TRP A 143 -5.26 -18.96 -1.75
N MET A 144 -5.47 -20.17 -1.22
CA MET A 144 -5.24 -21.41 -1.97
C MET A 144 -6.16 -21.53 -3.19
N SER A 145 -7.42 -21.09 -3.07
CA SER A 145 -8.33 -21.02 -4.21
C SER A 145 -7.92 -19.96 -5.23
N TYR A 146 -7.27 -18.88 -4.81
CA TYR A 146 -6.74 -17.87 -5.72
C TYR A 146 -5.52 -18.39 -6.48
N LEU A 147 -4.59 -19.06 -5.79
CA LEU A 147 -3.39 -19.66 -6.38
C LEU A 147 -3.71 -20.73 -7.44
N SER A 148 -4.72 -21.57 -7.19
CA SER A 148 -5.07 -22.66 -8.12
C SER A 148 -5.59 -22.19 -9.48
N GLY A 149 -6.02 -20.93 -9.59
CA GLY A 149 -6.47 -20.31 -10.84
C GLY A 149 -5.37 -19.64 -11.67
N ALA A 150 -4.18 -19.38 -11.10
CA ALA A 150 -3.15 -18.58 -11.77
C ALA A 150 -2.34 -19.38 -12.80
N ARG A 151 -2.10 -18.78 -13.97
CA ARG A 151 -1.33 -19.39 -15.07
C ARG A 151 0.15 -18.97 -15.03
N HIS A 152 1.02 -19.95 -15.26
CA HIS A 152 2.40 -20.08 -14.73
C HIS A 152 3.54 -19.21 -15.33
N HIS A 153 3.40 -17.89 -15.46
CA HIS A 153 4.51 -17.04 -15.94
C HIS A 153 5.18 -16.15 -14.88
N TYR A 154 4.60 -16.03 -13.68
CA TYR A 154 5.09 -15.16 -12.61
C TYR A 154 4.95 -15.83 -11.25
N GLN A 155 5.82 -15.47 -10.30
CA GLN A 155 5.75 -16.01 -8.95
C GLN A 155 4.75 -15.20 -8.12
N MET A 156 3.77 -15.86 -7.51
CA MET A 156 2.87 -15.26 -6.53
C MET A 156 3.26 -15.73 -5.13
N LEU A 157 3.48 -14.76 -4.26
CA LEU A 157 3.89 -14.98 -2.88
C LEU A 157 2.93 -14.27 -1.94
N MET A 158 2.74 -14.86 -0.78
CA MET A 158 2.13 -14.19 0.36
C MET A 158 3.22 -13.86 1.37
N MET A 159 3.29 -12.60 1.80
CA MET A 159 4.17 -12.20 2.89
C MET A 159 3.77 -12.93 4.16
N HIS A 160 4.76 -13.39 4.93
CA HIS A 160 4.50 -14.02 6.22
C HIS A 160 3.76 -13.04 7.14
N PRO A 161 2.90 -13.52 8.06
CA PRO A 161 2.46 -12.69 9.17
C PRO A 161 3.68 -12.08 9.86
N ARG A 162 3.68 -10.75 10.02
CA ARG A 162 4.80 -9.97 10.60
C ARG A 162 6.08 -9.98 9.75
N GLY A 163 5.99 -10.42 8.49
CA GLY A 163 7.10 -10.41 7.55
C GLY A 163 7.49 -9.00 7.10
N THR A 164 8.74 -8.85 6.70
CA THR A 164 9.33 -7.61 6.22
C THR A 164 10.01 -7.80 4.86
N ALA A 165 10.22 -6.69 4.16
CA ALA A 165 11.19 -6.63 3.08
C ALA A 165 12.40 -5.82 3.58
N PHE A 166 13.63 -6.24 3.30
CA PHE A 166 14.80 -5.56 3.86
C PHE A 166 16.05 -5.79 3.03
N ILE A 167 16.97 -4.84 3.15
CA ILE A 167 18.36 -4.97 2.73
C ILE A 167 19.16 -5.23 4.02
N PRO A 168 19.80 -6.40 4.17
CA PRO A 168 20.47 -6.81 5.41
C PRO A 168 21.38 -5.73 5.98
N SER A 169 21.21 -5.45 7.27
CA SER A 169 22.01 -4.48 8.03
C SER A 169 21.99 -3.03 7.49
N LEU A 170 21.13 -2.73 6.52
CA LEU A 170 21.01 -1.40 5.91
C LEU A 170 19.64 -0.79 6.14
N TRP A 171 18.58 -1.44 5.63
CA TRP A 171 17.26 -0.81 5.50
C TRP A 171 16.15 -1.84 5.59
N GLU A 172 15.08 -1.52 6.31
CA GLU A 172 13.87 -2.34 6.39
C GLU A 172 12.67 -1.61 5.78
N PHE A 173 11.72 -2.40 5.29
CA PHE A 173 10.40 -2.00 4.83
C PHE A 173 9.37 -2.84 5.57
N VAL A 174 8.51 -2.17 6.32
CA VAL A 174 7.46 -2.81 7.12
C VAL A 174 6.11 -2.37 6.58
N PRO A 175 5.44 -3.19 5.75
CA PRO A 175 4.12 -2.87 5.24
C PRO A 175 3.05 -3.14 6.31
N TYR A 176 2.03 -2.29 6.35
CA TYR A 176 0.89 -2.45 7.26
C TYR A 176 -0.42 -2.36 6.48
N ASN A 177 -1.14 -3.49 6.41
CA ASN A 177 -2.43 -3.62 5.78
C ASN A 177 -3.51 -3.58 6.87
N ASP A 178 -4.11 -2.40 7.07
CA ASP A 178 -4.96 -2.08 8.22
C ASP A 178 -6.14 -3.07 8.36
N PRO A 179 -6.18 -3.91 9.41
CA PRO A 179 -7.28 -4.86 9.64
C PRO A 179 -8.63 -4.19 9.87
N THR A 180 -8.66 -2.93 10.29
CA THR A 180 -9.91 -2.17 10.53
C THR A 180 -10.65 -1.85 9.24
N THR A 181 -9.96 -1.93 8.09
CA THR A 181 -10.58 -1.79 6.76
C THR A 181 -11.42 -3.00 6.38
N ARG A 182 -11.31 -4.13 7.10
CA ARG A 182 -12.17 -5.30 6.88
C ARG A 182 -13.62 -4.92 7.20
N PRO A 183 -14.52 -4.90 6.20
CA PRO A 183 -15.90 -4.56 6.46
C PRO A 183 -16.57 -5.62 7.33
N GLN A 184 -17.42 -5.15 8.24
CA GLN A 184 -18.14 -6.00 9.19
C GLN A 184 -19.48 -6.46 8.60
N ASN A 185 -20.04 -7.56 9.13
CA ASN A 185 -21.38 -8.07 8.77
C ASN A 185 -21.56 -8.44 7.28
N VAL A 186 -20.50 -8.90 6.62
CA VAL A 186 -20.48 -9.18 5.18
C VAL A 186 -20.92 -10.59 4.79
N ALA A 187 -21.35 -11.43 5.73
CA ALA A 187 -21.58 -12.87 5.48
C ALA A 187 -22.48 -13.16 4.27
N ARG A 188 -23.59 -12.41 4.10
CA ARG A 188 -24.47 -12.56 2.93
C ARG A 188 -23.83 -12.13 1.63
N PHE A 189 -23.05 -11.05 1.65
CA PHE A 189 -22.33 -10.58 0.47
C PHE A 189 -21.23 -11.58 0.08
N VAL A 190 -20.50 -12.12 1.06
CA VAL A 190 -19.49 -13.18 0.87
C VAL A 190 -20.13 -14.43 0.26
N GLU A 191 -21.24 -14.91 0.83
CA GLU A 191 -22.00 -16.05 0.29
C GLU A 191 -22.39 -15.79 -1.17
N ARG A 192 -22.92 -14.61 -1.48
CA ARG A 192 -23.33 -14.28 -2.85
C ARG A 192 -22.16 -14.18 -3.83
N VAL A 193 -21.03 -13.64 -3.40
CA VAL A 193 -19.80 -13.61 -4.22
C VAL A 193 -19.29 -15.04 -4.48
N ASN A 194 -19.38 -15.92 -3.48
CA ASN A 194 -19.00 -17.32 -3.63
C ASN A 194 -19.91 -18.07 -4.63
N ASP A 195 -21.23 -17.85 -4.58
CA ASP A 195 -22.19 -18.41 -5.55
C ASP A 195 -21.84 -18.02 -7.00
N LEU A 196 -21.34 -16.79 -7.19
CA LEU A 196 -21.05 -16.21 -8.50
C LEU A 196 -19.57 -16.32 -8.89
N ARG A 197 -18.72 -16.96 -8.07
CA ARG A 197 -17.26 -16.97 -8.25
C ARG A 197 -16.82 -17.49 -9.62
N ASP A 198 -17.40 -18.59 -10.08
CA ASP A 198 -17.07 -19.15 -11.39
C ASP A 198 -17.55 -18.26 -12.54
N ALA A 199 -18.70 -17.60 -12.40
CA ALA A 199 -19.15 -16.60 -13.36
C ALA A 199 -18.19 -15.39 -13.40
N LEU A 200 -17.63 -14.99 -12.26
CA LEU A 200 -16.69 -13.87 -12.21
C LEU A 200 -15.33 -14.20 -12.84
N LEU A 201 -14.77 -15.38 -12.52
CA LEU A 201 -13.38 -15.71 -12.83
C LEU A 201 -13.21 -16.57 -14.09
N ASN A 202 -14.15 -17.46 -14.37
CA ASN A 202 -13.94 -18.58 -15.30
C ASN A 202 -14.95 -18.65 -16.46
N SER A 203 -15.74 -17.58 -16.67
CA SER A 203 -16.83 -17.57 -17.66
C SER A 203 -16.62 -16.54 -18.79
N SER A 204 -17.62 -16.38 -19.65
CA SER A 204 -17.59 -15.39 -20.73
C SER A 204 -17.72 -13.96 -20.19
N ASP A 205 -17.31 -12.96 -20.98
CA ASP A 205 -17.43 -11.55 -20.57
C ASP A 205 -18.88 -11.13 -20.29
N ASN A 206 -19.85 -11.70 -21.00
CA ASN A 206 -21.27 -11.42 -20.78
C ASN A 206 -21.74 -11.99 -19.42
N ASP A 207 -21.39 -13.24 -19.12
CA ASP A 207 -21.75 -13.88 -17.86
C ASP A 207 -21.10 -13.15 -16.66
N ARG A 208 -19.83 -12.74 -16.80
CA ARG A 208 -19.13 -11.92 -15.80
C ARG A 208 -19.86 -10.61 -15.55
N LYS A 209 -20.25 -9.89 -16.61
CA LYS A 209 -20.99 -8.63 -16.50
C LYS A 209 -22.32 -8.79 -15.80
N ASP A 210 -23.04 -9.86 -16.10
CA ASP A 210 -24.31 -10.17 -15.45
C ASP A 210 -24.11 -10.45 -13.95
N ALA A 211 -23.08 -11.23 -13.59
CA ALA A 211 -22.71 -11.48 -12.20
C ALA A 211 -22.31 -10.18 -11.46
N LEU A 212 -21.53 -9.29 -12.08
CA LEU A 212 -21.17 -8.00 -11.51
C LEU A 212 -22.40 -7.10 -11.31
N ARG A 213 -23.32 -7.05 -12.27
CA ARG A 213 -24.57 -6.28 -12.14
C ARG A 213 -25.41 -6.78 -10.97
N GLU A 214 -25.50 -8.09 -10.83
CA GLU A 214 -26.25 -8.70 -9.73
C GLU A 214 -25.60 -8.42 -8.35
N LEU A 215 -24.28 -8.50 -8.27
CA LEU A 215 -23.53 -8.18 -7.07
C LEU A 215 -23.62 -6.71 -6.69
N LYS A 216 -23.67 -5.80 -7.67
CA LYS A 216 -23.89 -4.37 -7.42
C LYS A 216 -25.24 -4.12 -6.75
N ASP A 217 -26.30 -4.74 -7.27
CA ASP A 217 -27.64 -4.65 -6.68
C ASP A 217 -27.65 -5.21 -5.24
N HIS A 218 -26.91 -6.30 -5.00
CA HIS A 218 -26.77 -6.86 -3.66
C HIS A 218 -25.94 -5.97 -2.73
N TYR A 219 -24.85 -5.39 -3.22
CA TYR A 219 -23.99 -4.46 -2.49
C TYR A 219 -24.78 -3.24 -2.00
N VAL A 220 -25.53 -2.58 -2.89
CA VAL A 220 -26.33 -1.38 -2.56
C VAL A 220 -27.42 -1.67 -1.50
N ARG A 221 -27.92 -2.90 -1.44
CA ARG A 221 -28.91 -3.33 -0.43
C ARG A 221 -28.29 -3.72 0.90
N THR A 222 -27.03 -4.17 0.89
CA THR A 222 -26.33 -4.72 2.06
C THR A 222 -25.56 -3.64 2.80
N PHE A 223 -24.92 -2.72 2.06
CA PHE A 223 -24.01 -1.74 2.61
C PHE A 223 -24.64 -0.35 2.64
N PRO A 224 -24.52 0.39 3.75
CA PRO A 224 -24.95 1.77 3.80
C PRO A 224 -24.11 2.61 2.84
N LYS A 225 -24.71 3.64 2.23
CA LYS A 225 -24.01 4.56 1.31
C LYS A 225 -22.80 5.27 1.92
N SER A 226 -22.71 5.30 3.26
CA SER A 226 -21.61 5.89 4.01
C SER A 226 -20.45 4.93 4.28
N GLN A 227 -20.55 3.67 3.87
CA GLN A 227 -19.46 2.70 4.04
C GLN A 227 -18.40 2.96 2.98
N LEU A 228 -17.33 3.59 3.40
CA LEU A 228 -16.11 3.71 2.63
C LEU A 228 -15.25 2.47 2.90
N ASN A 229 -14.76 1.85 1.83
CA ASN A 229 -13.80 0.75 1.95
C ASN A 229 -12.41 1.34 1.65
N ASP A 230 -11.74 1.77 2.71
CA ASP A 230 -10.48 2.54 2.67
C ASP A 230 -9.24 1.64 2.65
N LEU A 231 -9.25 0.54 1.86
CA LEU A 231 -8.10 -0.36 1.80
C LEU A 231 -6.87 0.40 1.31
N SER A 232 -5.93 0.65 2.21
CA SER A 232 -4.63 1.24 1.89
C SER A 232 -3.54 0.56 2.71
N LEU A 233 -2.47 0.21 2.01
CA LEU A 233 -1.23 -0.31 2.54
C LEU A 233 -0.36 0.86 2.98
N PHE A 234 -0.12 0.94 4.29
CA PHE A 234 0.92 1.78 4.85
C PHE A 234 2.27 1.09 4.64
N LEU A 235 3.34 1.88 4.56
CA LEU A 235 4.70 1.37 4.45
C LEU A 235 5.62 2.24 5.29
N TYR A 236 6.17 1.66 6.36
CA TYR A 236 7.36 2.19 7.00
C TYR A 236 8.59 1.77 6.19
N GLY A 237 9.54 2.69 6.02
CA GLY A 237 10.87 2.40 5.52
C GLY A 237 11.91 3.15 6.35
N GLY A 238 12.93 2.46 6.86
CA GLY A 238 13.94 3.11 7.67
C GLY A 238 15.20 2.27 7.85
N PRO A 239 16.27 2.85 8.39
CA PRO A 239 17.53 2.14 8.51
C PRO A 239 17.51 1.11 9.65
N ILE A 240 18.25 0.02 9.42
CA ILE A 240 18.46 -1.02 10.42
C ILE A 240 19.63 -0.61 11.33
N GLY A 241 19.35 -0.45 12.62
CA GLY A 241 20.31 0.00 13.63
C GLY A 241 20.20 1.49 13.98
N HIS A 242 21.28 2.03 14.55
CA HIS A 242 21.34 3.40 15.05
C HIS A 242 22.01 4.31 14.02
N TRP A 243 21.18 4.88 13.16
CA TRP A 243 21.61 5.82 12.15
C TRP A 243 20.94 7.16 12.40
N ARG A 244 21.67 8.22 12.09
CA ARG A 244 21.16 9.59 12.14
C ARG A 244 21.51 10.33 10.87
N THR A 245 20.59 11.13 10.39
CA THR A 245 20.84 12.10 9.33
C THR A 245 20.83 13.51 9.90
N ASN A 246 21.80 14.30 9.46
CA ASN A 246 21.78 15.74 9.65
C ASN A 246 21.01 16.34 8.49
N TRP A 247 19.92 17.01 8.78
CA TRP A 247 19.24 17.79 7.76
C TRP A 247 19.75 19.24 7.81
N PRO A 248 20.27 19.80 6.70
CA PRO A 248 20.65 21.20 6.65
C PRO A 248 19.54 22.12 7.19
N TRP A 249 19.86 23.12 8.00
CA TRP A 249 18.90 24.05 8.63
C TRP A 249 18.15 23.55 9.87
N PHE A 250 18.43 22.34 10.35
CA PHE A 250 17.81 21.79 11.58
C PHE A 250 18.86 21.43 12.63
N GLU A 251 18.56 21.72 13.90
CA GLU A 251 19.41 21.35 15.04
C GLU A 251 19.17 19.90 15.49
N GLU A 252 18.02 19.34 15.17
CA GLU A 252 17.62 17.97 15.52
C GLU A 252 18.17 16.94 14.53
N LYS A 253 18.64 15.80 15.05
CA LYS A 253 19.03 14.63 14.26
C LYS A 253 17.86 13.66 14.10
N PHE A 254 17.53 13.30 12.88
CA PHE A 254 16.48 12.32 12.58
C PHE A 254 17.09 10.96 12.23
N ASP A 255 16.30 9.90 12.27
CA ASP A 255 16.75 8.53 11.98
C ASP A 255 16.82 8.22 10.47
N GLY A 256 16.29 9.08 9.61
CA GLY A 256 16.15 8.86 8.16
C GLY A 256 14.90 8.10 7.73
N SER A 257 14.00 7.71 8.66
CA SER A 257 12.83 6.91 8.33
C SER A 257 11.72 7.68 7.60
N VAL A 258 10.93 6.94 6.84
CA VAL A 258 9.80 7.45 6.06
C VAL A 258 8.58 6.57 6.31
N ILE A 259 7.42 7.19 6.54
CA ILE A 259 6.13 6.50 6.56
C ILE A 259 5.30 6.98 5.37
N TYR A 260 4.94 6.04 4.51
CA TYR A 260 3.96 6.22 3.44
C TYR A 260 2.61 5.70 3.93
N THR A 261 1.57 6.53 3.87
CA THR A 261 0.23 6.16 4.35
C THR A 261 -0.73 5.85 3.22
N GLY A 262 -0.39 6.24 1.98
CA GLY A 262 -1.33 6.26 0.87
C GLY A 262 -2.61 7.00 1.27
N ASP A 263 -3.75 6.35 1.04
CA ASP A 263 -5.09 6.85 1.35
C ASP A 263 -5.66 6.27 2.64
N GLY A 264 -4.78 5.73 3.49
CA GLY A 264 -5.12 5.09 4.75
C GLY A 264 -5.89 5.99 5.71
N ASN A 265 -6.56 5.38 6.66
CA ASN A 265 -7.47 6.07 7.57
C ASN A 265 -6.90 6.14 8.99
N LEU A 266 -6.55 7.35 9.42
CA LEU A 266 -6.13 7.66 10.79
C LEU A 266 -7.09 8.68 11.42
N SER A 267 -8.40 8.50 11.21
CA SER A 267 -9.46 9.38 11.74
C SER A 267 -9.86 9.07 13.18
N THR A 268 -9.32 8.01 13.77
CA THR A 268 -9.62 7.60 15.15
C THR A 268 -8.35 7.19 15.91
N ASP A 269 -8.37 7.38 17.23
CA ASP A 269 -7.31 6.88 18.12
C ASP A 269 -7.16 5.35 17.99
N HIS A 270 -8.26 4.62 17.80
CA HIS A 270 -8.21 3.16 17.59
C HIS A 270 -7.35 2.76 16.38
N GLN A 271 -7.51 3.42 15.23
CA GLN A 271 -6.69 3.16 14.04
C GLN A 271 -5.23 3.49 14.30
N TRP A 272 -4.96 4.61 14.98
CA TRP A 272 -3.60 4.98 15.38
C TRP A 272 -2.97 3.94 16.32
N GLN A 273 -3.68 3.50 17.36
CA GLN A 273 -3.18 2.47 18.27
C GLN A 273 -2.97 1.13 17.57
N SER A 274 -3.79 0.78 16.56
CA SER A 274 -3.58 -0.43 15.76
C SER A 274 -2.30 -0.36 14.94
N LEU A 275 -2.04 0.79 14.29
CA LEU A 275 -0.79 1.03 13.57
C LEU A 275 0.42 0.99 14.52
N VAL A 276 0.34 1.65 15.67
CA VAL A 276 1.43 1.68 16.68
C VAL A 276 1.70 0.30 17.26
N GLY A 277 0.65 -0.48 17.55
CA GLY A 277 0.79 -1.85 18.02
C GLY A 277 1.52 -2.74 17.01
N TYR A 278 1.23 -2.56 15.72
CA TYR A 278 1.89 -3.33 14.67
C TYR A 278 3.32 -2.86 14.39
N LEU A 279 3.54 -1.58 14.09
CA LEU A 279 4.85 -1.04 13.74
C LEU A 279 5.81 -1.00 14.94
N GLY A 280 5.27 -0.89 16.15
CA GLY A 280 6.04 -0.68 17.37
C GLY A 280 6.48 0.78 17.54
N HIS A 281 6.92 1.11 18.75
CA HIS A 281 7.22 2.49 19.14
C HIS A 281 8.41 3.09 18.36
N LYS A 282 9.40 2.28 17.98
CA LYS A 282 10.56 2.75 17.23
C LYS A 282 10.18 3.29 15.84
N ARG A 283 9.23 2.63 15.18
CA ARG A 283 8.86 2.90 13.78
C ARG A 283 7.72 3.91 13.63
N SER A 284 6.89 4.05 14.67
CA SER A 284 5.66 4.84 14.60
C SER A 284 5.86 6.33 14.91
N PHE A 285 6.88 6.67 15.69
CA PHE A 285 7.07 8.00 16.25
C PHE A 285 8.31 8.67 15.67
N GLN A 286 8.22 9.99 15.53
CA GLN A 286 9.27 10.88 15.02
C GLN A 286 9.88 10.44 13.67
N PRO A 287 9.08 9.98 12.69
CA PRO A 287 9.63 9.64 11.39
C PRO A 287 10.23 10.89 10.75
N THR A 288 11.33 10.72 10.03
CA THR A 288 11.96 11.84 9.32
C THR A 288 11.02 12.45 8.29
N VAL A 289 10.29 11.60 7.56
CA VAL A 289 9.27 12.02 6.60
C VAL A 289 7.98 11.24 6.83
N PHE A 290 6.88 11.95 6.91
CA PHE A 290 5.54 11.38 7.01
C PHE A 290 4.70 11.85 5.82
N GLN A 291 4.28 10.93 4.97
CA GLN A 291 3.25 11.23 3.97
C GLN A 291 1.91 11.38 4.68
N VAL A 292 1.22 12.48 4.46
CA VAL A 292 -0.10 12.71 5.05
C VAL A 292 -1.16 11.89 4.30
N PRO A 293 -2.03 11.14 5.01
CA PRO A 293 -2.99 10.26 4.37
C PRO A 293 -4.00 11.02 3.51
N HIS A 294 -4.39 10.39 2.39
CA HIS A 294 -5.51 10.80 1.55
C HIS A 294 -5.46 12.30 1.23
N HIS A 295 -4.32 12.76 0.74
CA HIS A 295 -4.10 14.15 0.34
C HIS A 295 -4.27 15.20 1.46
N GLY A 296 -4.37 14.81 2.74
CA GLY A 296 -4.76 15.70 3.84
C GLY A 296 -6.28 15.84 4.01
N SER A 297 -7.01 14.75 3.80
CA SER A 297 -8.44 14.64 4.09
C SER A 297 -8.72 14.67 5.60
N LYS A 298 -9.65 15.52 6.05
CA LYS A 298 -10.11 15.52 7.45
C LYS A 298 -10.90 14.25 7.83
N ASN A 299 -11.35 13.47 6.85
CA ASN A 299 -12.06 12.21 7.11
C ASN A 299 -11.10 11.05 7.37
N ASN A 300 -9.80 11.25 7.16
CA ASN A 300 -8.73 10.27 7.34
C ASN A 300 -7.75 10.69 8.43
N TRP A 301 -8.10 11.73 9.21
CA TRP A 301 -7.21 12.36 10.19
C TRP A 301 -8.00 12.84 11.40
N PHE A 302 -7.52 12.58 12.63
CA PHE A 302 -8.05 13.22 13.84
C PHE A 302 -7.12 14.31 14.36
N THR A 303 -7.71 15.40 14.86
CA THR A 303 -6.97 16.53 15.42
C THR A 303 -6.13 16.13 16.63
N GLY A 304 -4.86 16.54 16.66
CA GLY A 304 -3.89 16.23 17.71
C GLY A 304 -3.00 15.03 17.40
N LEU A 305 -3.31 14.26 16.34
CA LEU A 305 -2.48 13.15 15.89
C LEU A 305 -1.07 13.61 15.50
N ALA A 306 -0.93 14.83 14.96
CA ALA A 306 0.37 15.37 14.58
C ALA A 306 1.33 15.47 15.78
N SER A 307 0.83 15.89 16.94
CA SER A 307 1.60 15.96 18.19
C SER A 307 1.87 14.60 18.83
N MET A 308 1.18 13.55 18.38
CA MET A 308 1.54 12.19 18.75
C MET A 308 2.66 11.66 17.86
N ILE A 309 2.55 11.82 16.53
CA ILE A 309 3.54 11.32 15.56
C ILE A 309 4.85 12.10 15.66
N GLU A 310 4.79 13.42 15.83
CA GLU A 310 5.93 14.34 15.83
C GLU A 310 6.88 14.21 14.61
N PRO A 311 6.38 14.23 13.36
CA PRO A 311 7.22 13.97 12.21
C PRO A 311 8.22 15.11 11.96
N GLY A 312 9.40 14.76 11.43
CA GLY A 312 10.38 15.74 10.97
C GLY A 312 9.83 16.59 9.81
N LEU A 313 9.13 15.97 8.87
CA LEU A 313 8.54 16.60 7.71
C LEU A 313 7.20 15.96 7.35
N SER A 314 6.21 16.76 6.97
CA SER A 314 4.88 16.27 6.57
C SER A 314 4.62 16.55 5.09
N ILE A 315 4.49 15.50 4.26
CA ILE A 315 4.28 15.64 2.81
C ILE A 315 2.79 15.52 2.47
N PHE A 316 2.24 16.57 1.87
CA PHE A 316 0.88 16.61 1.34
C PHE A 316 0.89 16.43 -0.18
N SER A 317 0.70 15.20 -0.65
CA SER A 317 0.43 14.92 -2.06
C SER A 317 -0.98 15.42 -2.39
N SER A 318 -1.17 16.65 -2.85
CA SER A 318 -2.50 17.26 -2.95
C SER A 318 -2.56 18.35 -4.02
N ASP A 319 -3.74 18.59 -4.61
CA ASP A 319 -3.98 19.67 -5.58
C ASP A 319 -5.07 20.62 -5.04
N PRO A 320 -4.69 21.72 -4.35
CA PRO A 320 -5.65 22.66 -3.76
C PRO A 320 -6.51 23.40 -4.80
N GLY A 321 -6.06 23.43 -6.06
CA GLY A 321 -6.81 24.02 -7.17
C GLY A 321 -7.90 23.11 -7.72
N HIS A 322 -7.97 21.85 -7.25
CA HIS A 322 -8.93 20.88 -7.75
C HIS A 322 -10.36 21.20 -7.28
N ARG A 323 -11.23 21.55 -8.23
CA ARG A 323 -12.58 22.08 -8.00
C ARG A 323 -13.54 21.17 -7.22
N SER A 324 -13.26 19.86 -7.17
CA SER A 324 -14.17 18.86 -6.59
C SER A 324 -13.74 18.30 -5.23
N PHE A 325 -12.44 18.40 -4.87
CA PHE A 325 -11.89 17.68 -3.71
C PHE A 325 -11.05 18.54 -2.75
N GLY A 326 -10.69 19.77 -3.13
CA GLY A 326 -10.24 20.82 -2.19
C GLY A 326 -9.28 20.39 -1.07
N HIS A 327 -8.33 19.51 -1.36
CA HIS A 327 -7.33 19.02 -0.40
C HIS A 327 -6.03 19.84 -0.53
N PRO A 328 -5.30 20.07 0.58
CA PRO A 328 -5.55 19.55 1.93
C PRO A 328 -6.60 20.36 2.69
N HIS A 329 -7.30 19.72 3.63
CA HIS A 329 -8.22 20.44 4.53
C HIS A 329 -7.44 21.31 5.52
N ALA A 330 -7.93 22.53 5.76
CA ALA A 330 -7.27 23.52 6.61
C ALA A 330 -7.01 23.04 8.04
N ASP A 331 -7.88 22.19 8.59
CA ASP A 331 -7.71 21.66 9.96
C ASP A 331 -6.55 20.65 10.03
N VAL A 332 -6.39 19.81 9.01
CA VAL A 332 -5.25 18.87 8.91
C VAL A 332 -3.94 19.62 8.71
N LEU A 333 -3.96 20.64 7.84
CA LEU A 333 -2.79 21.50 7.62
C LEU A 333 -2.39 22.27 8.90
N ARG A 334 -3.37 22.71 9.69
CA ARG A 334 -3.12 23.41 10.96
C ARG A 334 -2.47 22.48 12.00
N ASP A 335 -2.95 21.24 12.08
CA ASP A 335 -2.42 20.23 13.01
C ASP A 335 -0.95 19.91 12.69
N LEU A 336 -0.61 19.79 11.40
CA LEU A 336 0.73 19.49 10.92
C LEU A 336 1.61 20.74 10.68
N TRP A 337 1.11 21.94 10.94
CA TRP A 337 1.86 23.19 10.76
C TRP A 337 3.19 23.23 11.54
N PRO A 338 3.26 22.76 12.81
CA PRO A 338 4.52 22.67 13.54
C PRO A 338 5.52 21.69 12.91
N PHE A 339 5.03 20.76 12.09
CA PHE A 339 5.77 19.64 11.51
C PHE A 339 6.02 19.83 10.02
N ARG A 340 6.31 21.08 9.64
CA ARG A 340 6.97 21.47 8.39
C ARG A 340 6.21 20.92 7.16
N PRO A 341 4.96 21.36 6.94
CA PRO A 341 4.14 20.86 5.85
C PRO A 341 4.73 21.25 4.49
N VAL A 342 4.89 20.28 3.59
CA VAL A 342 5.30 20.49 2.20
C VAL A 342 4.24 19.92 1.27
N GLN A 343 3.69 20.78 0.42
CA GLN A 343 2.74 20.38 -0.61
C GLN A 343 3.48 19.95 -1.87
N VAL A 344 3.08 18.80 -2.43
CA VAL A 344 3.53 18.31 -3.74
C VAL A 344 2.34 18.04 -4.63
N ASP A 345 2.47 18.37 -5.91
CA ASP A 345 1.41 18.24 -6.91
C ASP A 345 1.99 17.93 -8.30
N LYS A 346 1.20 18.15 -9.36
CA LYS A 346 1.64 17.89 -10.75
C LYS A 346 2.74 18.83 -11.24
N VAL A 347 2.93 19.98 -10.58
CA VAL A 347 3.87 21.05 -10.89
C VAL A 347 4.96 21.15 -9.83
N ASN A 348 4.58 21.14 -8.56
CA ASN A 348 5.46 21.24 -7.41
C ASN A 348 5.98 19.86 -7.02
N HIS A 349 7.30 19.71 -6.97
CA HIS A 349 7.96 18.47 -6.59
C HIS A 349 8.84 18.71 -5.38
N TYR A 350 8.94 17.70 -4.53
CA TYR A 350 9.87 17.68 -3.42
C TYR A 350 10.87 16.54 -3.60
N TRP A 351 12.12 16.82 -3.27
CA TRP A 351 13.19 15.83 -3.20
C TRP A 351 14.07 16.15 -2.01
N ALA A 352 14.51 15.11 -1.33
CA ALA A 352 15.45 15.19 -0.23
C ALA A 352 16.54 14.14 -0.44
N HIS A 353 17.74 14.48 0.00
CA HIS A 353 18.87 13.56 0.06
C HIS A 353 19.31 13.48 1.51
N PHE A 354 19.35 12.26 2.02
CA PHE A 354 19.76 11.96 3.40
C PHE A 354 21.12 11.29 3.37
N GLU A 355 22.08 11.90 4.04
CA GLU A 355 23.31 11.22 4.41
C GLU A 355 23.11 10.65 5.81
N LEU A 356 23.25 9.33 5.94
CA LEU A 356 23.09 8.61 7.20
C LEU A 356 24.47 8.38 7.82
N HIS A 357 24.61 8.78 9.07
CA HIS A 357 25.78 8.56 9.89
C HIS A 357 25.43 7.57 10.99
N ARG A 358 26.25 6.54 11.18
CA ARG A 358 26.13 5.64 12.31
C ARG A 358 26.56 6.39 13.57
N ASP A 359 25.72 6.37 14.60
CA ASP A 359 26.03 6.96 15.91
C ASP A 359 27.12 6.16 16.66
#